data_AF-A0A1G9T296-F1
#
_entry.id   AF-A0A1G9T296-F1
#
_cell.length_a   1.000
_cell.length_b   1.000
_cell.length_c   1.000
_cell.angle_alpha   90.00
_cell.angle_beta   90.00
_cell.angle_gamma   90.00
#
_symmetry.space_group_name_H-M   'P 1'
#
loop_
_entity.id
_entity.type
_entity.pdbx_description
1 polymer ?
#
loop_
_entity_poly.entity_id
_entity_poly.type
_entity_poly.pdbx_seq_one_letter_code
_entity_poly.pdbx_strand_id
1 'polypeptide(L)'
;MSIFRRVPEINDGNGGIKGKSAFDFARLTGNGEIKGKNTFDLARLTGNGEIKGKNTFDLARLTGNGEIKGKNTFDFARLTGNGGIKGKNTFDFARLTGNGEIKGKNTFDFSAWPETEKSLSPAAGD
;
A
#
# COMPACT_ATOMS: atom_id res chain seq x y z
N MET A 1 -28.30 5.01 7.49
CA MET A 1 -27.42 5.90 8.28
C MET A 1 -25.97 5.44 8.09
N SER A 2 -25.25 6.01 7.12
CA SER A 2 -23.83 5.75 6.97
C SER A 2 -23.10 6.52 8.05
N ILE A 3 -22.68 5.82 9.11
CA ILE A 3 -21.71 6.36 10.06
C ILE A 3 -20.38 6.42 9.32
N PHE A 4 -19.97 7.59 8.83
CA PHE A 4 -18.63 7.79 8.30
C PHE A 4 -17.63 7.27 9.34
N ARG A 5 -16.93 6.18 9.05
CA ARG A 5 -16.04 5.54 10.03
C ARG A 5 -14.77 6.37 10.13
N ARG A 6 -14.70 7.14 11.24
CA ARG A 6 -13.57 7.91 11.80
C ARG A 6 -12.33 7.95 10.91
N VAL A 7 -12.00 9.11 10.35
CA VAL A 7 -10.72 9.36 9.69
C VAL A 7 -9.57 9.33 10.72
N PRO A 8 -8.61 8.38 10.65
CA PRO A 8 -7.34 8.53 11.32
C PRO A 8 -6.49 9.48 10.46
N GLU A 9 -6.41 10.73 10.89
CA GLU A 9 -5.42 11.67 10.40
C GLU A 9 -4.26 11.67 11.38
N ILE A 10 -3.18 10.96 11.03
CA ILE A 10 -1.98 10.87 11.86
C ILE A 10 -0.90 11.70 11.17
N ASN A 11 -0.75 12.94 11.65
CA ASN A 11 0.22 13.89 11.10
C ASN A 11 1.51 13.98 11.94
N ASP A 12 1.53 13.43 13.15
CA ASP A 12 2.57 13.70 14.16
C ASP A 12 3.80 12.79 14.03
N GLY A 13 4.03 12.21 12.85
CA GLY A 13 5.27 11.52 12.50
C GLY A 13 5.49 10.13 13.10
N ASN A 14 4.75 9.70 14.13
CA ASN A 14 4.98 8.44 14.85
C ASN A 14 3.72 7.59 15.17
N GLY A 15 2.55 7.91 14.61
CA GLY A 15 1.33 7.15 14.86
C GLY A 15 1.03 6.10 13.80
N GLY A 16 0.26 5.08 14.17
CA GLY A 16 -0.10 3.99 13.28
C GLY A 16 -1.44 3.34 13.61
N ILE A 17 -2.03 2.71 12.62
CA ILE A 17 -3.28 1.96 12.73
C ILE A 17 -2.95 0.53 13.12
N LYS A 18 -3.50 0.04 14.23
CA LYS A 18 -3.25 -1.32 14.72
C LYS A 18 -4.57 -2.05 14.97
N GLY A 19 -4.56 -3.37 14.75
CA GLY A 19 -5.69 -4.25 15.08
C GLY A 19 -6.59 -4.52 13.88
N LYS A 20 -7.91 -4.53 14.10
CA LYS A 20 -8.90 -4.78 13.05
C LYS A 20 -9.83 -3.59 12.93
N SER A 21 -9.70 -2.85 11.83
CA SER A 21 -10.44 -1.60 11.62
C SER A 21 -10.89 -1.45 10.17
N ALA A 22 -11.89 -0.61 9.94
CA ALA A 22 -12.31 -0.22 8.59
C ALA A 22 -12.51 1.30 8.58
N PHE A 23 -11.97 1.95 7.55
CA PHE A 23 -11.90 3.40 7.44
C PHE A 23 -12.29 3.85 6.04
N ASP A 24 -13.15 4.85 5.94
CA ASP A 24 -13.54 5.40 4.63
C ASP A 24 -12.38 6.25 4.08
N PHE A 25 -11.65 6.96 4.95
CA PHE A 25 -10.47 7.74 4.58
C PHE A 25 -9.40 7.68 5.65
N ALA A 26 -8.14 7.46 5.26
CA ALA A 26 -6.99 7.49 6.15
C ALA A 26 -5.82 8.27 5.53
N ARG A 27 -5.21 9.15 6.32
CA ARG A 27 -4.01 9.89 5.93
C ARG A 27 -2.92 9.74 6.99
N LEU A 28 -1.80 9.17 6.59
CA LEU A 28 -0.62 8.99 7.43
C LEU A 28 0.56 9.76 6.81
N THR A 29 1.18 10.64 7.58
CA THR A 29 2.39 11.37 7.14
C THR A 29 3.56 11.15 8.11
N GLY A 30 4.77 11.06 7.58
CA GLY A 30 5.97 10.77 8.38
C GLY A 30 6.22 9.27 8.47
N ASN A 31 6.49 8.74 9.67
CA ASN A 31 6.76 7.31 9.88
C ASN A 31 5.48 6.52 10.26
N GLY A 32 4.48 6.51 9.37
CA GLY A 32 3.19 5.88 9.63
C GLY A 32 3.18 4.35 9.42
N GLU A 33 2.66 3.58 10.38
CA GLU A 33 2.52 2.12 10.25
C GLU A 33 1.04 1.69 10.26
N ILE A 34 0.64 0.82 9.32
CA ILE A 34 -0.63 0.09 9.34
C ILE A 34 -0.33 -1.36 9.66
N LYS A 35 -0.88 -1.89 10.75
CA LYS A 35 -0.66 -3.28 11.19
C LYS A 35 -1.98 -3.97 11.52
N GLY A 36 -2.12 -5.21 11.07
CA GLY A 36 -3.24 -6.09 11.46
C GLY A 36 -4.15 -6.38 10.28
N LYS A 37 -5.47 -6.31 10.49
CA LYS A 37 -6.48 -6.62 9.46
C LYS A 37 -7.36 -5.40 9.21
N ASN A 38 -6.98 -4.56 8.25
CA ASN A 38 -7.66 -3.30 8.00
C ASN A 38 -8.27 -3.21 6.60
N THR A 39 -9.34 -2.43 6.47
CA THR A 39 -9.96 -2.10 5.18
C THR A 39 -10.01 -0.59 5.02
N PHE A 40 -9.67 -0.09 3.84
CA PHE A 40 -9.67 1.33 3.52
C PHE A 40 -10.29 1.58 2.16
N ASP A 41 -11.25 2.50 2.08
CA ASP A 41 -11.76 2.93 0.77
C ASP A 41 -10.73 3.88 0.14
N LEU A 42 -10.18 4.82 0.93
CA LEU A 42 -9.09 5.70 0.50
C LEU A 42 -7.97 5.82 1.54
N ALA A 43 -6.76 5.44 1.16
CA ALA A 43 -5.57 5.56 1.99
C ALA A 43 -4.46 6.38 1.31
N ARG A 44 -3.89 7.33 2.07
CA ARG A 44 -2.73 8.12 1.65
C ARG A 44 -1.62 7.99 2.68
N LEU A 45 -0.51 7.38 2.30
CA LEU A 45 0.70 7.26 3.12
C LEU A 45 1.82 8.06 2.45
N THR A 46 2.36 9.05 3.17
CA THR A 46 3.46 9.89 2.68
C THR A 46 4.62 9.86 3.68
N GLY A 47 5.84 9.64 3.21
CA GLY A 47 7.04 9.57 4.06
C GLY A 47 7.58 8.14 4.16
N ASN A 48 7.97 7.72 5.36
CA ASN A 48 8.44 6.35 5.60
C ASN A 48 7.28 5.48 6.10
N GLY A 49 6.48 4.93 5.18
CA GLY A 49 5.27 4.19 5.53
C GLY A 49 5.47 2.67 5.55
N GLU A 50 4.84 1.96 6.49
CA GLU A 50 4.85 0.49 6.46
C GLU A 50 3.44 -0.10 6.62
N ILE A 51 3.09 -1.04 5.73
CA ILE A 51 1.83 -1.78 5.78
C ILE A 51 2.15 -3.25 6.09
N LYS A 52 1.65 -3.76 7.21
CA LYS A 52 1.82 -5.14 7.67
C LYS A 52 0.49 -5.83 7.91
N GLY A 53 0.43 -7.11 7.56
CA GLY A 53 -0.67 -8.00 7.93
C GLY A 53 -1.61 -8.28 6.76
N LYS A 54 -2.91 -8.23 6.98
CA LYS A 54 -3.93 -8.52 5.97
C LYS A 54 -4.81 -7.30 5.71
N ASN A 55 -4.43 -6.46 4.75
CA ASN A 55 -5.14 -5.21 4.49
C ASN A 55 -5.78 -5.18 3.09
N THR A 56 -6.89 -4.47 2.96
CA THR A 56 -7.59 -4.24 1.69
C THR A 56 -7.72 -2.74 1.47
N PHE A 57 -7.45 -2.30 0.24
CA PHE A 57 -7.52 -0.89 -0.14
C PHE A 57 -8.23 -0.76 -1.49
N ASP A 58 -9.29 0.05 -1.55
CA ASP A 58 -9.93 0.33 -2.85
C ASP A 58 -9.06 1.34 -3.61
N LEU A 59 -8.62 2.41 -2.93
CA LEU A 59 -7.66 3.37 -3.47
C LEU A 59 -6.52 3.65 -2.48
N ALA A 60 -5.30 3.31 -2.87
CA ALA A 60 -4.10 3.55 -2.09
C ALA A 60 -3.08 4.42 -2.83
N ARG A 61 -2.55 5.44 -2.14
CA ARG A 61 -1.39 6.20 -2.61
C ARG A 61 -0.29 6.16 -1.57
N LEU A 62 0.82 5.52 -1.92
CA LEU A 62 2.02 5.46 -1.10
C LEU A 62 3.11 6.28 -1.79
N THR A 63 3.69 7.22 -1.07
CA THR A 63 4.73 8.11 -1.59
C THR A 63 5.86 8.26 -0.58
N GLY A 64 7.11 8.06 -1.02
CA GLY A 64 8.29 8.10 -0.16
C GLY A 64 8.92 6.72 -0.01
N ASN A 65 9.44 6.42 1.18
CA ASN A 65 10.04 5.11 1.44
C ASN A 65 8.99 4.17 2.05
N GLY A 66 8.53 3.17 1.30
CA GLY A 66 7.37 2.37 1.69
C GLY A 66 7.63 0.87 1.69
N GLU A 67 7.23 0.14 2.74
CA GLU A 67 7.20 -1.33 2.69
C GLU A 67 5.79 -1.89 2.86
N ILE A 68 5.37 -2.79 1.95
CA ILE A 68 4.15 -3.57 2.04
C ILE A 68 4.53 -5.01 2.35
N LYS A 69 4.04 -5.54 3.47
CA LYS A 69 4.34 -6.90 3.96
C LYS A 69 3.05 -7.64 4.31
N GLY A 70 3.01 -8.92 3.95
CA GLY A 70 1.92 -9.83 4.36
C GLY A 70 0.97 -10.15 3.22
N LYS A 71 -0.34 -10.11 3.48
CA LYS A 71 -1.39 -10.43 2.51
C LYS A 71 -2.28 -9.24 2.21
N ASN A 72 -1.94 -8.42 1.22
CA ASN A 72 -2.68 -7.20 0.93
C ASN A 72 -3.36 -7.24 -0.45
N THR A 73 -4.51 -6.57 -0.57
CA THR A 73 -5.25 -6.42 -1.82
C THR A 73 -5.46 -4.95 -2.10
N PHE A 74 -5.25 -4.54 -3.34
CA PHE A 74 -5.40 -3.17 -3.81
C PHE A 74 -6.18 -3.16 -5.12
N ASP A 75 -7.32 -2.48 -5.17
CA ASP A 75 -8.03 -2.31 -6.44
C ASP A 75 -7.29 -1.27 -7.28
N PHE A 76 -6.92 -0.13 -6.67
CA PHE A 76 -6.06 0.88 -7.28
C PHE A 76 -4.92 1.28 -6.34
N ALA A 77 -3.68 1.07 -6.78
CA ALA A 77 -2.48 1.47 -6.06
C ALA A 77 -1.59 2.39 -6.91
N ARG A 78 -1.14 3.49 -6.29
CA ARG A 78 -0.01 4.27 -6.79
C ARG A 78 1.12 4.24 -5.79
N LEU A 79 2.24 3.63 -6.18
CA LEU A 79 3.44 3.45 -5.38
C LEU A 79 4.55 4.32 -6.00
N THR A 80 4.99 5.34 -5.26
CA THR A 80 6.04 6.26 -5.73
C THR A 80 7.16 6.39 -4.71
N GLY A 81 8.41 6.19 -5.12
CA GLY A 81 9.60 6.31 -4.27
C GLY A 81 10.31 4.97 -4.07
N ASN A 82 11.08 4.84 -3.00
CA ASN A 82 11.87 3.63 -2.77
C ASN A 82 11.12 2.65 -1.86
N GLY A 83 10.94 1.39 -2.23
CA GLY A 83 10.09 0.54 -1.40
C GLY A 83 10.04 -0.95 -1.69
N GLY A 84 9.57 -1.74 -0.74
CA GLY A 84 9.53 -3.21 -0.87
C GLY A 84 8.11 -3.76 -0.79
N ILE A 85 7.72 -4.64 -1.71
CA ILE A 85 6.50 -5.44 -1.62
C ILE A 85 6.91 -6.88 -1.32
N LYS A 86 6.50 -7.39 -0.16
CA LYS A 86 6.86 -8.74 0.32
C LYS A 86 5.60 -9.51 0.73
N GLY A 87 5.53 -10.79 0.36
CA GLY A 87 4.46 -11.68 0.79
C GLY A 87 3.48 -12.05 -0.33
N LYS A 88 2.18 -12.07 -0.04
CA LYS A 88 1.11 -12.39 -1.00
C LYS A 88 0.25 -11.17 -1.29
N ASN A 89 0.57 -10.39 -2.31
CA ASN A 89 -0.19 -9.18 -2.61
C ASN A 89 -0.87 -9.25 -3.98
N THR A 90 -2.05 -8.67 -4.09
CA THR A 90 -2.82 -8.59 -5.34
C THR A 90 -3.12 -7.14 -5.65
N PHE A 91 -2.91 -6.75 -6.90
CA PHE A 91 -3.17 -5.41 -7.40
C PHE A 91 -3.98 -5.52 -8.69
N ASP A 92 -5.19 -4.96 -8.72
CA ASP A 92 -5.97 -4.96 -9.95
C ASP A 92 -5.39 -3.88 -10.88
N PHE A 93 -5.15 -2.67 -10.36
CA PHE A 93 -4.41 -1.61 -11.04
C PHE A 93 -3.28 -1.08 -10.18
N ALA A 94 -2.05 -1.16 -10.66
CA ALA A 94 -0.89 -0.59 -10.00
C ALA A 94 -0.09 0.34 -10.91
N ARG A 95 0.26 1.51 -10.41
CA ARG A 95 1.30 2.36 -10.98
C ARG A 95 2.47 2.41 -10.03
N LEU A 96 3.59 1.84 -10.45
CA LEU A 96 4.82 1.78 -9.67
C LEU A 96 5.87 2.67 -10.32
N THR A 97 6.47 3.56 -9.53
CA THR A 97 7.49 4.50 -9.98
C THR A 97 8.56 4.64 -8.91
N GLY A 98 9.84 4.43 -9.25
CA GLY A 98 10.96 4.49 -8.31
C GLY A 98 11.42 3.11 -7.85
N ASN A 99 12.57 3.10 -7.17
CA ASN A 99 13.34 1.89 -6.92
C ASN A 99 12.71 1.02 -5.85
N GLY A 100 12.12 -0.11 -6.23
CA GLY A 100 11.57 -1.05 -5.26
C GLY A 100 11.97 -2.49 -5.47
N GLU A 101 11.65 -3.36 -4.51
CA GLU A 101 11.81 -4.81 -4.68
C GLU A 101 10.48 -5.52 -4.45
N ILE A 102 10.13 -6.43 -5.34
CA ILE A 102 8.94 -7.29 -5.18
C ILE A 102 9.41 -8.72 -4.90
N LYS A 103 9.01 -9.27 -3.74
CA LYS A 103 9.35 -10.63 -3.30
C LYS A 103 8.10 -11.38 -2.85
N GLY A 104 8.03 -12.68 -3.15
CA GLY A 104 6.89 -13.53 -2.83
C GLY A 104 5.84 -13.60 -3.95
N LYS A 105 4.62 -14.03 -3.59
CA LYS A 105 3.52 -14.27 -4.53
C LYS A 105 2.74 -12.98 -4.79
N ASN A 106 3.19 -12.16 -5.72
CA ASN A 106 2.54 -10.90 -6.06
C ASN A 106 1.92 -10.97 -7.45
N THR A 107 0.66 -10.55 -7.57
CA THR A 107 -0.09 -10.54 -8.83
C THR A 107 -0.50 -9.10 -9.16
N PHE A 108 -0.35 -8.73 -10.43
CA PHE A 108 -0.72 -7.43 -10.96
C PHE A 108 -1.53 -7.66 -12.24
N ASP A 109 -2.81 -7.31 -12.23
CA ASP A 109 -3.65 -7.50 -13.42
C ASP A 109 -3.36 -6.42 -14.46
N PHE A 110 -3.25 -5.17 -14.00
CA PHE A 110 -2.76 -4.04 -14.80
C PHE A 110 -1.65 -3.31 -14.06
N SER A 111 -0.48 -3.20 -14.70
CA SER A 111 0.64 -2.47 -14.12
C SER A 111 1.25 -1.48 -15.11
N ALA A 112 1.57 -0.28 -14.61
CA ALA A 112 2.30 0.74 -15.34
C ALA A 112 3.62 1.03 -14.64
N TRP A 113 4.72 0.77 -15.37
CA TRP A 113 6.10 1.00 -14.94
C TRP A 113 6.76 2.03 -15.86
N PRO A 114 7.59 2.95 -15.35
CA PRO A 114 8.45 3.75 -16.21
C PRO A 114 9.46 2.85 -16.93
N GLU A 115 9.63 3.07 -18.24
CA GLU A 115 10.41 2.22 -19.16
C GLU A 115 11.89 2.03 -18.76
N THR A 116 12.40 2.88 -17.87
CA THR A 116 13.75 2.83 -17.31
C THR A 116 13.95 1.84 -16.15
N GLU A 117 12.89 1.21 -15.63
CA GLU A 117 12.94 0.32 -14.45
C GLU A 117 12.48 -1.11 -14.74
N LYS A 118 12.85 -1.64 -15.91
CA LYS A 118 12.48 -2.98 -16.41
C LYS A 118 12.94 -4.15 -15.52
N SER A 119 13.87 -3.94 -14.59
CA SER A 119 14.35 -4.97 -13.65
C SER A 119 13.31 -5.39 -12.60
N LEU A 120 12.21 -4.64 -12.47
CA LEU A 120 11.14 -4.88 -11.49
C LEU A 120 9.94 -5.65 -12.04
N SER A 121 10.04 -6.11 -13.30
CA SER A 121 9.00 -6.90 -13.94
C SER A 121 8.69 -8.15 -13.10
N PRO A 122 7.43 -8.38 -12.69
CA PRO A 122 7.05 -9.70 -12.18
C PRO A 122 7.33 -10.71 -13.29
N ALA A 123 8.02 -11.82 -12.97
CA ALA A 123 8.10 -12.93 -13.90
C ALA A 123 6.66 -13.28 -14.31
N ALA A 124 6.39 -13.27 -15.63
CA ALA A 124 5.14 -13.78 -16.16
C ALA A 124 4.97 -15.18 -15.57
N GLY A 125 3.88 -15.41 -14.83
CA GLY A 125 3.56 -16.75 -14.37
C GLY A 125 3.27 -17.61 -15.59
N ASP A 126 3.88 -18.80 -15.64
CA ASP A 126 3.47 -19.89 -16.53
C ASP A 126 2.02 -20.32 -16.26
#